data_AF-A0A937W1H2-F1
#
_entry.id   AF-A0A937W1H2-F1
#
_cell.length_a   1.000
_cell.length_b   1.000
_cell.length_c   1.000
_cell.angle_alpha   90.00
_cell.angle_beta   90.00
_cell.angle_gamma   90.00
#
_symmetry.space_group_name_H-M   'P 1'
#
loop_
_entity.id
_entity.type
_entity.pdbx_description
1 polymer ?
#
loop_
_entity_poly.entity_id
_entity_poly.type
_entity_poly.pdbx_seq_one_letter_code
_entity_poly.pdbx_strand_id
1 'polypeptide(L)'
;MLKRLNLFKDMPIGLKLGTIVLLMFIPMLSLLYSFVSTKQESIAFAEKELLGTDYLIPLRNLIDHVQQHRGLAGAYLEGAQDQKERAVNLEALIDNDFKTLFTLTEQLGKTLETKTKLPALMQSWQTLKQGTMSMKPGESFDRHTQLVAEILGFVKHVGDRSNLILDPDLDTYYLMDTVVNRLPDTMEHLAKLSGQGSAIAARKLLTLEEQVQMR
;
A
#
# COMPACT_ATOMS: atom_id res chain seq x y z
N MET A 1 -36.84 29.87 -53.56
CA MET A 1 -38.13 29.16 -53.47
C MET A 1 -37.91 27.82 -52.78
N LEU A 2 -38.05 27.79 -51.45
CA LEU A 2 -38.10 26.52 -50.71
C LEU A 2 -39.40 25.82 -51.10
N LYS A 3 -39.32 24.77 -51.93
CA LYS A 3 -40.42 23.82 -52.15
C LYS A 3 -40.87 23.36 -50.76
N ARG A 4 -42.03 23.85 -50.30
CA ARG A 4 -42.67 23.35 -49.08
C ARG A 4 -42.81 21.84 -49.27
N LEU A 5 -42.03 21.04 -48.53
CA LEU A 5 -42.25 19.60 -48.46
C LEU A 5 -43.64 19.38 -47.84
N ASN A 6 -44.66 19.27 -48.68
CA ASN A 6 -46.03 18.93 -48.31
C ASN A 6 -46.14 17.41 -48.02
N LEU A 7 -45.13 16.82 -47.38
CA LEU A 7 -45.09 15.38 -47.06
C LEU A 7 -46.28 14.95 -46.19
N PHE A 8 -46.84 15.89 -45.42
CA PHE A 8 -47.96 15.68 -44.52
C PHE A 8 -49.33 16.06 -45.11
N LYS A 9 -49.44 16.52 -46.36
CA LYS A 9 -50.73 17.00 -46.87
C LYS A 9 -51.70 15.84 -47.20
N ASP A 10 -51.18 14.76 -47.78
CA ASP A 10 -52.00 13.66 -48.34
C ASP A 10 -51.96 12.37 -47.50
N MET A 11 -51.33 12.38 -46.32
CA MET A 11 -51.31 11.23 -45.42
C MET A 11 -52.64 11.06 -44.68
N PRO A 12 -53.15 9.82 -44.49
CA PRO A 12 -54.28 9.55 -43.62
C PRO A 12 -53.94 9.96 -42.17
N ILE A 13 -54.93 10.46 -41.42
CA ILE A 13 -54.76 10.99 -40.06
C ILE A 13 -54.06 10.00 -39.11
N GLY A 14 -54.31 8.70 -39.26
CA GLY A 14 -53.62 7.66 -38.47
C GLY A 14 -52.10 7.63 -38.68
N LEU A 15 -51.62 7.91 -39.90
CA LEU A 15 -50.19 7.92 -40.21
C LEU A 15 -49.50 9.17 -39.66
N LYS A 16 -50.20 10.32 -39.63
CA LYS A 16 -49.73 11.56 -38.99
C LYS A 16 -49.58 11.39 -37.48
N LEU A 17 -50.59 10.80 -36.83
CA LEU A 17 -50.53 10.45 -35.42
C LEU A 17 -49.39 9.46 -35.13
N GLY A 18 -49.23 8.44 -35.99
CA GLY A 18 -48.13 7.48 -35.91
C GLY A 18 -46.75 8.13 -35.97
N THR A 19 -46.53 9.12 -36.83
CA THR A 19 -45.24 9.84 -36.90
C THR A 19 -44.94 10.66 -35.65
N ILE A 20 -45.94 11.27 -35.02
CA ILE A 20 -45.74 12.03 -33.77
C ILE A 20 -45.38 11.07 -32.64
N VAL A 21 -46.09 9.94 -32.54
CA VAL A 21 -45.79 8.88 -31.56
C VAL A 21 -44.38 8.33 -31.77
N LEU A 22 -43.98 8.05 -33.01
CA LEU A 22 -42.63 7.59 -33.34
C LEU A 22 -41.56 8.62 -32.97
N LEU A 23 -41.82 9.91 -33.23
CA LEU A 23 -40.90 10.99 -32.86
C LEU A 23 -40.73 11.10 -31.34
N MET A 24 -41.79 10.83 -30.56
CA MET A 24 -41.74 10.79 -29.09
C MET A 24 -40.96 9.59 -28.55
N PHE A 25 -40.88 8.48 -29.29
CA PHE A 25 -40.07 7.33 -28.88
C PHE A 25 -38.56 7.61 -28.93
N ILE A 26 -38.10 8.54 -29.77
CA ILE A 26 -36.67 8.86 -29.88
C ILE A 26 -36.07 9.39 -28.56
N PRO A 27 -36.60 10.48 -27.94
CA PRO A 27 -36.10 10.94 -26.65
C PRO A 27 -36.36 9.92 -25.53
N MET A 28 -37.44 9.14 -25.60
CA MET A 28 -37.74 8.10 -24.61
C MET A 28 -36.69 6.98 -24.63
N LEU A 29 -36.32 6.47 -25.81
CA LEU A 29 -35.29 5.45 -25.99
C LEU A 29 -33.91 5.98 -25.62
N SER A 30 -33.62 7.25 -25.94
CA SER A 30 -32.38 7.92 -25.53
C SER A 30 -32.26 8.01 -24.01
N LEU A 31 -33.32 8.43 -23.32
CA LEU A 31 -33.35 8.50 -21.87
C LEU A 31 -33.23 7.12 -21.22
N LEU A 32 -33.90 6.11 -21.79
CA LEU A 32 -33.78 4.72 -21.31
C LEU A 32 -32.35 4.20 -21.48
N TYR A 33 -31.71 4.43 -22.63
CA TYR A 33 -30.32 4.06 -22.87
C TYR A 33 -29.38 4.74 -21.87
N SER A 34 -29.51 6.06 -21.68
CA SER A 34 -28.70 6.80 -20.70
C SER A 34 -28.92 6.27 -19.28
N PHE A 35 -30.17 6.00 -18.87
CA PHE A 35 -30.49 5.48 -17.55
C PHE A 35 -29.86 4.11 -17.30
N VAL A 36 -29.94 3.19 -18.28
CA VAL A 36 -29.31 1.87 -18.19
C VAL A 36 -27.78 2.00 -18.15
N SER A 37 -27.20 2.87 -18.98
CA SER A 37 -25.74 3.12 -19.01
C SER A 37 -25.22 3.63 -17.66
N THR A 38 -25.89 4.60 -17.04
CA THR A 38 -25.48 5.15 -15.74
C THR A 38 -25.58 4.11 -14.63
N LYS A 39 -26.60 3.25 -14.65
CA LYS A 39 -26.71 2.14 -13.68
C LYS A 39 -25.61 1.10 -13.87
N GLN A 40 -25.25 0.79 -15.11
CA GLN A 40 -24.16 -0.13 -15.41
C GLN A 40 -22.80 0.42 -14.93
N GLU A 41 -22.55 1.71 -15.09
CA GLU A 41 -21.33 2.37 -14.58
C GLU A 41 -21.26 2.34 -13.06
N SER A 42 -22.36 2.58 -12.36
CA SER A 42 -22.40 2.52 -10.89
C SER A 42 -22.13 1.12 -10.36
N ILE A 43 -22.63 0.07 -11.03
CA ILE A 43 -22.36 -1.32 -10.68
C ILE A 43 -20.89 -1.65 -10.90
N ALA A 44 -20.33 -1.30 -12.07
CA ALA A 44 -18.92 -1.51 -12.36
C ALA A 44 -17.98 -0.74 -11.41
N PHE A 45 -18.43 0.41 -10.88
CA PHE A 45 -17.72 1.17 -9.85
C PHE A 45 -17.73 0.43 -8.51
N ALA A 46 -18.90 0.01 -8.02
CA ALA A 46 -19.04 -0.72 -6.75
C ALA A 46 -18.32 -2.08 -6.77
N GLU A 47 -18.34 -2.78 -7.92
CA GLU A 47 -17.55 -4.00 -8.11
C GLU A 47 -16.06 -3.72 -7.94
N LYS A 48 -15.52 -2.64 -8.51
CA LYS A 48 -14.10 -2.27 -8.35
C LYS A 48 -13.73 -1.94 -6.89
N GLU A 49 -14.61 -1.28 -6.14
CA GLU A 49 -14.38 -0.98 -4.73
C GLU A 49 -14.32 -2.24 -3.86
N LEU A 50 -15.22 -3.20 -4.11
CA LEU A 50 -15.19 -4.51 -3.45
C LEU A 50 -13.87 -5.24 -3.76
N LEU A 51 -13.50 -5.27 -5.05
CA LEU A 51 -12.25 -5.89 -5.48
C LEU A 51 -11.03 -5.22 -4.85
N GLY A 52 -11.02 -3.89 -4.71
CA GLY A 52 -9.93 -3.19 -4.01
C GLY A 52 -9.84 -3.59 -2.54
N THR A 53 -10.98 -3.69 -1.87
CA THR A 53 -11.05 -4.00 -0.43
C THR A 53 -10.50 -5.39 -0.16
N ASP A 54 -10.81 -6.36 -1.02
CA ASP A 54 -10.29 -7.73 -0.97
C ASP A 54 -8.75 -7.78 -1.09
N TYR A 55 -8.12 -6.82 -1.77
CA TYR A 55 -6.66 -6.71 -1.85
C TYR A 55 -6.06 -5.98 -0.65
N LEU A 56 -6.72 -4.95 -0.12
CA LEU A 56 -6.15 -4.11 0.95
C LEU A 56 -5.94 -4.89 2.25
N ILE A 57 -6.85 -5.80 2.59
CA ILE A 57 -6.75 -6.64 3.80
C ILE A 57 -5.47 -7.50 3.79
N PRO A 58 -5.20 -8.37 2.79
CA PRO A 58 -3.98 -9.15 2.75
C PRO A 58 -2.72 -8.29 2.54
N LEU A 59 -2.82 -7.14 1.86
CA LEU A 59 -1.69 -6.20 1.77
C LEU A 59 -1.31 -5.61 3.13
N ARG A 60 -2.28 -5.28 3.97
CA ARG A 60 -2.03 -4.82 5.33
C ARG A 60 -1.30 -5.89 6.16
N ASN A 61 -1.74 -7.14 6.07
CA ASN A 61 -1.10 -8.25 6.78
C ASN A 61 0.35 -8.46 6.29
N LEU A 62 0.56 -8.43 4.98
CA LEU A 62 1.90 -8.52 4.38
C LEU A 62 2.82 -7.43 4.93
N ILE A 63 2.34 -6.20 4.97
CA ILE A 63 3.08 -5.07 5.51
C ILE A 63 3.45 -5.30 6.98
N ASP A 64 2.49 -5.71 7.81
CA ASP A 64 2.69 -5.97 9.23
C ASP A 64 3.72 -7.07 9.46
N HIS A 65 3.61 -8.21 8.77
CA HIS A 65 4.56 -9.30 8.90
C HIS A 65 5.97 -8.91 8.43
N VAL A 66 6.12 -8.13 7.35
CA VAL A 66 7.43 -7.64 6.89
C VAL A 66 8.06 -6.69 7.92
N GLN A 67 7.27 -5.83 8.56
CA GLN A 67 7.76 -4.95 9.62
C GLN A 67 8.17 -5.73 10.89
N GLN A 68 7.39 -6.73 11.29
CA GLN A 68 7.77 -7.60 12.41
C GLN A 68 9.05 -8.37 12.09
N HIS A 69 9.18 -8.88 10.87
CA HIS A 69 10.39 -9.54 10.39
C HIS A 69 11.59 -8.60 10.44
N ARG A 70 11.44 -7.33 10.01
CA ARG A 70 12.49 -6.29 10.13
C ARG A 70 12.99 -6.15 11.56
N GLY A 71 12.08 -6.05 12.53
CA GLY A 71 12.44 -5.89 13.94
C GLY A 71 13.16 -7.12 14.53
N LEU A 72 12.64 -8.32 14.25
CA LEU A 72 13.23 -9.57 14.75
C LEU A 72 14.56 -9.90 14.09
N ALA A 73 14.68 -9.67 12.79
CA ALA A 73 15.94 -9.78 12.06
C ALA A 73 16.97 -8.78 12.59
N GLY A 74 16.58 -7.53 12.83
CA GLY A 74 17.46 -6.52 13.45
C GLY A 74 17.99 -6.99 14.81
N ALA A 75 17.10 -7.41 15.70
CA ALA A 75 17.46 -7.93 17.02
C ALA A 75 18.41 -9.15 16.93
N TYR A 76 18.15 -10.07 15.99
CA TYR A 76 19.04 -11.21 15.74
C TYR A 76 20.45 -10.77 15.30
N LEU A 77 20.54 -9.83 14.36
CA LEU A 77 21.80 -9.32 13.83
C LEU A 77 22.59 -8.50 14.86
N GLU A 78 21.90 -7.95 15.87
CA GLU A 78 22.51 -7.29 17.03
C GLU A 78 22.90 -8.24 18.17
N GLY A 79 22.57 -9.53 18.06
CA GLY A 79 23.05 -10.58 18.95
C GLY A 79 21.97 -11.37 19.70
N ALA A 80 20.69 -11.01 19.58
CA ALA A 80 19.58 -11.74 20.21
C ALA A 80 19.25 -13.04 19.45
N GLN A 81 20.05 -14.09 19.67
CA GLN A 81 19.97 -15.37 18.96
C GLN A 81 18.60 -16.05 19.07
N ASP A 82 17.86 -15.81 20.14
CA ASP A 82 16.52 -16.35 20.40
C ASP A 82 15.44 -15.78 19.46
N GLN A 83 15.70 -14.63 18.81
CA GLN A 83 14.76 -14.05 17.84
C GLN A 83 14.82 -14.71 16.46
N LYS A 84 15.87 -15.51 16.17
CA LYS A 84 16.06 -16.15 14.85
C LYS A 84 14.88 -17.02 14.44
N GLU A 85 14.41 -17.88 15.34
CA GLU A 85 13.31 -18.80 15.06
C GLU A 85 12.02 -18.05 14.79
N ARG A 86 11.76 -16.96 15.53
CA ARG A 86 10.60 -16.09 15.32
C ARG A 86 10.65 -15.38 13.96
N ALA A 87 11.82 -14.89 13.56
CA ALA A 87 12.02 -14.30 12.24
C ALA A 87 11.73 -15.33 11.13
N VAL A 88 12.29 -16.54 11.21
CA VAL A 88 12.06 -17.62 10.23
C VAL A 88 10.59 -18.03 10.16
N ASN A 89 9.88 -18.09 11.29
CA ASN A 89 8.44 -18.39 11.30
C ASN A 89 7.62 -17.29 10.59
N LEU A 90 8.01 -16.02 10.74
CA LEU A 90 7.39 -14.92 10.00
C LEU A 90 7.67 -14.98 8.50
N GLU A 91 8.84 -15.47 8.08
CA GLU A 91 9.12 -15.64 6.64
C GLU A 91 8.08 -16.54 5.96
N ALA A 92 7.61 -17.59 6.66
CA ALA A 92 6.56 -18.48 6.16
C ALA A 92 5.17 -17.79 6.08
N LEU A 93 4.86 -16.90 7.03
CA LEU A 93 3.64 -16.08 7.00
C LEU A 93 3.67 -15.09 5.84
N ILE A 94 4.80 -14.41 5.62
CA ILE A 94 4.99 -13.49 4.49
C ILE A 94 4.85 -14.23 3.16
N ASP A 95 5.46 -15.42 3.03
CA ASP A 95 5.29 -16.26 1.84
C ASP A 95 3.82 -16.66 1.61
N ASN A 96 3.05 -16.87 2.68
CA ASN A 96 1.62 -17.17 2.60
C ASN A 96 0.78 -15.94 2.20
N ASP A 97 1.14 -14.75 2.66
CA ASP A 97 0.48 -13.51 2.25
C ASP A 97 0.68 -13.27 0.75
N PHE A 98 1.90 -13.46 0.24
CA PHE A 98 2.16 -13.38 -1.19
C PHE A 98 1.33 -14.40 -1.97
N LYS A 99 1.24 -15.66 -1.52
CA LYS A 99 0.37 -16.67 -2.16
C LYS A 99 -1.09 -16.22 -2.22
N THR A 100 -1.61 -15.68 -1.13
CA THR A 100 -2.99 -15.15 -1.06
C THR A 100 -3.19 -14.03 -2.07
N LEU A 101 -2.25 -13.08 -2.16
CA LEU A 101 -2.28 -11.99 -3.12
C LEU A 101 -2.17 -12.48 -4.57
N PHE A 102 -1.40 -13.53 -4.83
CA PHE A 102 -1.32 -14.15 -6.17
C PHE A 102 -2.63 -14.81 -6.57
N THR A 103 -3.30 -15.53 -5.67
CA THR A 103 -4.63 -16.11 -5.94
C THR A 103 -5.65 -15.02 -6.28
N LEU A 104 -5.66 -13.91 -5.53
CA LEU A 104 -6.49 -12.74 -5.85
C LEU A 104 -6.10 -12.11 -7.20
N THR A 105 -4.81 -12.08 -7.54
CA THR A 105 -4.30 -11.56 -8.82
C THR A 105 -4.67 -12.42 -10.01
N GLU A 106 -4.75 -13.75 -9.85
CA GLU A 106 -5.25 -14.63 -10.89
C GLU A 106 -6.74 -14.42 -11.15
N GLN A 107 -7.52 -14.28 -10.08
CA GLN A 107 -8.98 -14.10 -10.16
C GLN A 107 -9.36 -12.70 -10.68
N LEU A 108 -8.63 -11.65 -10.25
CA LEU A 108 -9.09 -10.26 -10.34
C LEU A 108 -8.08 -9.32 -11.04
N GLY A 109 -6.85 -9.77 -11.28
CA GLY A 109 -5.74 -8.90 -11.67
C GLY A 109 -5.80 -8.30 -13.08
N LYS A 110 -6.74 -8.74 -13.94
CA LYS A 110 -7.01 -8.06 -15.22
C LYS A 110 -7.71 -6.72 -15.03
N THR A 111 -8.56 -6.60 -14.01
CA THR A 111 -9.39 -5.41 -13.77
C THR A 111 -8.60 -4.28 -13.09
N LEU A 112 -7.68 -4.63 -12.19
CA LEU A 112 -6.90 -3.67 -11.40
C LEU A 112 -5.44 -3.47 -11.89
N GLU A 113 -5.07 -4.11 -13.01
CA GLU A 113 -3.71 -4.05 -13.59
C GLU A 113 -2.59 -4.41 -12.59
N THR A 114 -2.83 -5.39 -11.72
CA THR A 114 -1.91 -5.75 -10.63
C THR A 114 -0.84 -6.78 -11.02
N LYS A 115 -0.99 -7.42 -12.19
CA LYS A 115 -0.20 -8.58 -12.63
C LYS A 115 1.30 -8.34 -12.77
N THR A 116 1.74 -7.11 -13.00
CA THR A 116 3.16 -6.79 -13.22
C THR A 116 3.89 -6.37 -11.95
N LYS A 117 3.19 -5.76 -10.98
CA LYS A 117 3.79 -5.22 -9.76
C LYS A 117 3.99 -6.29 -8.68
N LEU A 118 3.02 -7.19 -8.48
CA LEU A 118 3.10 -8.21 -7.44
C LEU A 118 4.28 -9.20 -7.59
N PRO A 119 4.60 -9.70 -8.81
CA PRO A 119 5.80 -10.53 -9.00
C PRO A 119 7.11 -9.84 -8.63
N ALA A 120 7.24 -8.54 -8.90
CA ALA A 120 8.43 -7.78 -8.54
C ALA A 120 8.59 -7.68 -7.02
N LEU A 121 7.50 -7.42 -6.29
CA LEU A 121 7.51 -7.40 -4.81
C LEU A 121 7.90 -8.75 -4.22
N MET A 122 7.35 -9.84 -4.75
CA MET A 122 7.71 -11.19 -4.32
C MET A 122 9.20 -11.46 -4.57
N GLN A 123 9.74 -11.02 -5.70
CA GLN A 123 11.17 -11.16 -5.99
C GLN A 123 12.03 -10.35 -5.00
N SER A 124 11.67 -9.09 -4.72
CA SER A 124 12.33 -8.27 -3.69
C SER A 124 12.33 -8.98 -2.33
N TRP A 125 11.19 -9.56 -1.93
CA TRP A 125 11.07 -10.34 -0.71
C TRP A 125 11.95 -11.59 -0.70
N GLN A 126 11.95 -12.40 -1.76
CA GLN A 126 12.77 -13.62 -1.80
C GLN A 126 14.27 -13.32 -1.72
N THR A 127 14.72 -12.24 -2.36
CA THR A 127 16.11 -11.78 -2.23
C THR A 127 16.43 -11.32 -0.82
N LEU A 128 15.52 -10.59 -0.17
CA LEU A 128 15.68 -10.15 1.21
C LEU A 128 15.76 -11.34 2.17
N LYS A 129 14.80 -12.27 2.09
CA LYS A 129 14.73 -13.49 2.90
C LYS A 129 16.04 -14.29 2.86
N GLN A 130 16.60 -14.50 1.67
CA GLN A 130 17.83 -15.29 1.51
C GLN A 130 19.09 -14.63 2.10
N GLY A 131 19.14 -13.29 2.11
CA GLY A 131 20.32 -12.55 2.55
C GLY A 131 20.24 -11.95 3.95
N THR A 132 19.05 -11.84 4.54
CA THR A 132 18.83 -11.08 5.78
C THR A 132 19.76 -11.50 6.92
N MET A 133 19.94 -12.81 7.14
CA MET A 133 20.69 -13.34 8.28
C MET A 133 22.21 -13.15 8.19
N SER A 134 22.73 -12.71 7.04
CA SER A 134 24.16 -12.45 6.80
C SER A 134 24.46 -10.97 6.54
N MET A 135 23.44 -10.10 6.54
CA MET A 135 23.58 -8.65 6.34
C MET A 135 24.07 -7.94 7.61
N LYS A 136 24.55 -6.71 7.44
CA LYS A 136 24.72 -5.80 8.59
C LYS A 136 23.34 -5.35 9.09
N PRO A 137 23.16 -5.06 10.41
CA PRO A 137 21.88 -4.62 10.96
C PRO A 137 21.23 -3.47 10.18
N GLY A 138 22.00 -2.40 9.92
CA GLY A 138 21.52 -1.24 9.15
C GLY A 138 21.14 -1.56 7.70
N GLU A 139 21.91 -2.44 7.03
CA GLU A 139 21.58 -2.85 5.66
C GLU A 139 20.28 -3.68 5.62
N SER A 140 20.13 -4.63 6.55
CA SER A 140 18.88 -5.39 6.69
C SER A 140 17.70 -4.44 6.92
N PHE A 141 17.85 -3.51 7.85
CA PHE A 141 16.83 -2.51 8.16
C PHE A 141 16.40 -1.69 6.92
N ASP A 142 17.37 -1.16 6.17
CA ASP A 142 17.12 -0.34 4.98
C ASP A 142 16.40 -1.15 3.89
N ARG A 143 16.82 -2.40 3.65
CA ARG A 143 16.20 -3.27 2.64
C ARG A 143 14.76 -3.63 2.98
N HIS A 144 14.46 -3.90 4.26
CA HIS A 144 13.08 -4.11 4.70
C HIS A 144 12.24 -2.84 4.55
N THR A 145 12.80 -1.68 4.89
CA THR A 145 12.13 -0.39 4.76
C THR A 145 11.81 -0.07 3.29
N GLN A 146 12.73 -0.39 2.38
CA GLN A 146 12.51 -0.29 0.95
C GLN A 146 11.37 -1.21 0.49
N LEU A 147 11.38 -2.50 0.89
CA LEU A 147 10.33 -3.44 0.52
C LEU A 147 8.95 -2.96 1.00
N VAL A 148 8.87 -2.46 2.24
CA VAL A 148 7.66 -1.84 2.78
C VAL A 148 7.18 -0.68 1.90
N ALA A 149 8.07 0.23 1.50
CA ALA A 149 7.73 1.35 0.64
C ALA A 149 7.23 0.89 -0.75
N GLU A 150 7.81 -0.17 -1.31
CA GLU A 150 7.36 -0.78 -2.56
C GLU A 150 5.94 -1.37 -2.41
N ILE A 151 5.65 -2.06 -1.29
CA ILE A 151 4.32 -2.61 -1.00
C ILE A 151 3.30 -1.48 -0.82
N LEU A 152 3.64 -0.39 -0.13
CA LEU A 152 2.78 0.79 0.01
C LEU A 152 2.50 1.46 -1.35
N GLY A 153 3.50 1.52 -2.24
CA GLY A 153 3.30 1.96 -3.61
C GLY A 153 2.31 1.08 -4.38
N PHE A 154 2.28 -0.22 -4.07
CA PHE A 154 1.30 -1.15 -4.62
C PHE A 154 -0.09 -1.00 -3.99
N VAL A 155 -0.19 -0.76 -2.68
CA VAL A 155 -1.44 -0.38 -2.00
C VAL A 155 -2.06 0.85 -2.67
N LYS A 156 -1.25 1.89 -2.92
CA LYS A 156 -1.69 3.09 -3.63
C LYS A 156 -2.22 2.77 -5.02
N HIS A 157 -1.48 1.96 -5.80
CA HIS A 157 -1.92 1.53 -7.13
C HIS A 157 -3.25 0.77 -7.09
N VAL A 158 -3.42 -0.14 -6.12
CA VAL A 158 -4.68 -0.86 -5.91
C VAL A 158 -5.80 0.12 -5.56
N GLY A 159 -5.56 1.04 -4.62
CA GLY A 159 -6.52 2.07 -4.23
C GLY A 159 -6.95 2.97 -5.38
N ASP A 160 -6.00 3.43 -6.20
CA ASP A 160 -6.25 4.22 -7.41
C ASP A 160 -7.13 3.45 -8.41
N ARG A 161 -6.82 2.17 -8.64
CA ARG A 161 -7.50 1.34 -9.65
C ARG A 161 -8.85 0.78 -9.20
N SER A 162 -9.08 0.72 -7.90
CA SER A 162 -10.32 0.27 -7.27
C SER A 162 -11.26 1.41 -6.87
N ASN A 163 -10.85 2.67 -7.08
CA ASN A 163 -11.54 3.88 -6.64
C ASN A 163 -11.58 4.10 -5.11
N LEU A 164 -10.76 3.38 -4.33
CA LEU A 164 -10.75 3.42 -2.86
C LEU A 164 -9.92 4.56 -2.24
N ILE A 165 -9.26 5.41 -3.04
CA ILE A 165 -8.23 6.34 -2.54
C ILE A 165 -8.72 7.49 -1.64
N LEU A 166 -9.99 7.47 -1.22
CA LEU A 166 -10.53 8.35 -0.19
C LEU A 166 -10.35 7.86 1.26
N ASP A 167 -9.82 6.66 1.53
CA ASP A 167 -9.69 6.17 2.92
C ASP A 167 -8.33 6.51 3.60
N PRO A 168 -8.33 6.96 4.88
CA PRO A 168 -7.24 7.73 5.49
C PRO A 168 -6.18 6.89 6.24
N ASP A 169 -6.11 5.57 6.02
CA ASP A 169 -5.29 4.68 6.85
C ASP A 169 -3.76 4.70 6.56
N LEU A 170 -3.31 5.51 5.60
CA LEU A 170 -1.88 5.66 5.28
C LEU A 170 -1.13 6.59 6.25
N ASP A 171 -1.81 7.50 6.95
CA ASP A 171 -1.17 8.52 7.80
C ASP A 171 -0.70 7.96 9.16
N THR A 172 -1.40 6.97 9.72
CA THR A 172 -0.99 6.25 10.94
C THR A 172 0.33 5.49 10.73
N TYR A 173 0.61 5.11 9.48
CA TYR A 173 1.76 4.28 9.11
C TYR A 173 3.10 5.04 9.13
N TYR A 174 3.12 6.30 8.65
CA TYR A 174 4.32 7.16 8.72
C TYR A 174 4.75 7.48 10.15
N LEU A 175 3.79 7.46 11.09
CA LEU A 175 4.06 7.66 12.51
C LEU A 175 4.81 6.47 13.12
N MET A 176 4.51 5.26 12.66
CA MET A 176 5.10 4.02 13.21
C MET A 176 6.59 3.89 12.87
N ASP A 177 7.01 4.22 11.64
CA ASP A 177 8.44 4.20 11.27
C ASP A 177 9.26 5.20 12.09
N THR A 178 8.67 6.36 12.37
CA THR A 178 9.31 7.39 13.20
C THR A 178 9.45 6.93 14.65
N VAL A 179 8.41 6.31 15.22
CA VAL A 179 8.38 5.90 16.63
C VAL A 179 9.21 4.63 16.88
N VAL A 180 9.20 3.67 15.97
CA VAL A 180 9.84 2.36 16.19
C VAL A 180 11.33 2.37 15.83
N ASN A 181 11.76 3.19 14.86
CA ASN A 181 13.12 3.10 14.33
C ASN A 181 13.94 4.37 14.59
N ARG A 182 13.41 5.51 14.17
CA ARG A 182 14.16 6.78 14.28
C ARG A 182 14.29 7.25 15.71
N LEU A 183 13.25 7.07 16.54
CA LEU A 183 13.26 7.49 17.93
C LEU A 183 14.24 6.68 18.80
N PRO A 184 14.26 5.32 18.74
CA PRO A 184 15.19 4.55 19.57
C PRO A 184 16.65 4.74 19.16
N ASP A 185 16.94 4.83 17.86
CA ASP A 185 18.30 5.02 17.34
C ASP A 185 18.88 6.39 17.75
N THR A 186 18.03 7.43 17.73
CA THR A 186 18.41 8.74 18.28
C THR A 186 18.58 8.72 19.79
N MET A 187 17.75 7.98 20.53
CA MET A 187 17.89 7.80 21.98
C MET A 187 19.20 7.10 22.36
N GLU A 188 19.60 6.06 21.63
CA GLU A 188 20.86 5.33 21.87
C GLU A 188 22.09 6.21 21.57
N HIS A 189 22.04 7.02 20.52
CA HIS A 189 23.10 8.01 20.23
C HIS A 189 23.22 9.05 21.35
N LEU A 190 22.10 9.52 21.89
CA LEU A 190 22.05 10.42 23.06
C LEU A 190 22.59 9.77 24.33
N ALA A 191 22.28 8.48 24.55
CA ALA A 191 22.79 7.72 25.68
C ALA A 191 24.32 7.53 25.62
N LYS A 192 24.85 7.16 24.46
CA LYS A 192 26.31 7.04 24.23
C LYS A 192 27.04 8.37 24.46
N LEU A 193 26.51 9.48 23.95
CA LEU A 193 27.09 10.81 24.15
C LEU A 193 27.12 11.19 25.64
N SER A 194 26.04 10.92 26.37
CA SER A 194 25.95 11.21 27.81
C SER A 194 26.93 10.36 28.63
N GLY A 195 27.09 9.08 28.27
CA GLY A 195 28.07 8.19 28.89
C GLY A 195 29.52 8.65 28.65
N GLN A 196 29.86 9.06 27.43
CA GLN A 196 31.17 9.60 27.10
C GLN A 196 31.46 10.93 27.83
N GLY A 197 30.49 11.83 27.89
CA GLY A 197 30.61 13.11 28.62
C GLY A 197 30.88 12.91 30.11
N SER A 198 30.16 11.98 30.73
CA SER A 198 30.35 11.64 32.15
C SER A 198 31.72 11.01 32.42
N ALA A 199 32.20 10.14 31.53
CA ALA A 199 33.53 9.55 31.64
C ALA A 199 34.66 10.58 31.50
N ILE A 200 34.51 11.57 30.62
CA ILE A 200 35.48 12.66 30.44
C ILE A 200 35.49 13.58 31.67
N ALA A 201 34.31 13.92 32.20
CA ALA A 201 34.19 14.74 33.41
C ALA A 201 34.81 14.04 34.63
N ALA A 202 34.56 12.73 34.80
CA ALA A 202 35.14 11.93 35.87
C ALA A 202 36.68 11.86 35.77
N ARG A 203 37.25 11.70 34.57
CA ARG A 203 38.72 11.76 34.37
C ARG A 203 39.30 13.12 34.73
N LYS A 204 38.63 14.22 34.37
CA LYS A 204 39.06 15.57 34.77
C LYS A 204 39.04 15.78 36.28
N LEU A 205 38.05 15.22 36.99
CA LEU A 205 37.97 15.29 38.44
C LEU A 205 39.06 14.47 39.12
N LEU A 206 39.31 13.24 38.66
CA LEU A 206 40.39 12.38 39.17
C LEU A 206 41.77 13.01 38.98
N THR A 207 42.02 13.63 37.82
CA THR A 207 43.30 14.32 37.56
C THR A 207 43.47 15.61 38.36
N LEU A 208 42.39 16.32 38.70
CA LEU A 208 42.42 17.46 39.62
C LEU A 208 42.70 17.02 41.06
N GLU A 209 42.09 15.93 41.53
CA GLU A 209 42.38 15.34 42.85
C GLU A 209 43.83 14.89 42.98
N GLU A 210 44.38 14.20 41.97
CA GLU A 210 45.79 13.79 41.94
C GLU A 210 46.76 14.97 41.98
N GLN A 211 46.40 16.11 41.35
CA GLN A 211 47.21 17.33 41.42
C GLN A 211 47.14 18.04 42.77
N VAL A 212 46.03 17.90 43.51
CA VAL A 212 45.88 18.48 44.86
C VAL A 212 46.62 17.65 45.91
N GLN A 213 46.74 16.33 45.72
CA GLN A 213 47.50 15.45 46.62
C GLN A 213 49.03 15.53 46.48
N MET A 214 49.54 16.13 45.40
CA MET A 214 50.98 16.33 45.16
C MET A 214 51.52 17.72 45.56
N ARG A 215 50.76 18.48 46.36
CA ARG A 215 51.22 19.74 47.00
C ARG A 215 51.30 19.57 48.52
#